data_AF-E2CE31-F1
#
_entry.id   AF-E2CE31-F1
#
_cell.length_a   1.000
_cell.length_b   1.000
_cell.length_c   1.000
_cell.angle_alpha   90.00
_cell.angle_beta   90.00
_cell.angle_gamma   90.00
#
_symmetry.space_group_name_H-M   'P 1'
#
loop_
_entity.id
_entity.type
_entity.pdbx_description
1 polymer ?
#
loop_
_entity_poly.entity_id
_entity_poly.type
_entity_poly.pdbx_seq_one_letter_code
_entity_poly.pdbx_strand_id
1 'polypeptide(L)'
;MGQFSVTIYGATGSVLSENQQTKGKVERPFRYIRQDFFLARSFRNLDDLNAQFTQWRETVANPRVHAATDRVVDEAFAEERSTLKELPALPYSAVLTIERRVSHEGMISVDRNYYSVPDTTRRRTLEVQNHTQDIRIFEDGIEIARHPVLEGKNKRRVDPLHRKAPPKRTAPSRNSDRLHRSLDFYDAVGRRLASERVPA
;
A
#
# COMPACT_ATOMS: atom_id res chain seq x y z
N MET A 1 -2.21 -21.61 3.01
CA MET A 1 -1.52 -21.20 4.25
C MET A 1 -0.14 -20.71 3.85
N GLY A 2 0.02 -19.39 3.70
CA GLY A 2 1.30 -18.79 3.31
C GLY A 2 2.09 -18.42 4.55
N GLN A 3 3.31 -18.94 4.67
CA GLN A 3 4.24 -18.54 5.71
C GLN A 3 4.83 -17.19 5.29
N PHE A 4 4.56 -16.13 6.07
CA PHE A 4 5.17 -14.82 5.87
C PHE A 4 6.31 -14.67 6.87
N SER A 5 7.55 -14.70 6.39
CA SER A 5 8.72 -14.31 7.16
C SER A 5 9.06 -12.85 6.85
N VAL A 6 9.30 -12.07 7.90
CA VAL A 6 9.77 -10.69 7.78
C VAL A 6 11.16 -10.63 8.41
N THR A 7 12.18 -10.34 7.61
CA THR A 7 13.56 -10.20 8.08
C THR A 7 13.93 -8.72 8.16
N ILE A 8 14.07 -8.20 9.38
CA ILE A 8 14.45 -6.81 9.67
C ILE A 8 15.79 -6.85 10.42
N TYR A 9 16.81 -6.13 9.94
CA TYR A 9 18.14 -6.09 10.58
C TYR A 9 18.77 -7.47 10.85
N GLY A 10 18.55 -8.45 9.96
CA GLY A 10 19.03 -9.83 10.15
C GLY A 10 18.29 -10.63 11.25
N ALA A 11 17.26 -10.05 11.87
CA ALA A 11 16.33 -10.75 12.74
C ALA A 11 15.16 -11.28 11.90
N THR A 12 15.01 -12.60 11.84
CA THR A 12 13.88 -13.25 11.17
C THR A 12 12.71 -13.34 12.15
N GLY A 13 11.69 -12.52 11.92
CA GLY A 13 10.40 -12.67 12.57
C GLY A 13 9.64 -13.80 11.90
N SER A 14 9.57 -14.96 12.56
CA SER A 14 8.68 -16.05 12.18
C SER A 14 7.34 -15.86 12.89
N VAL A 15 6.27 -15.54 12.14
CA VAL A 15 4.91 -15.61 12.68
C VAL A 15 4.50 -17.08 12.67
N LEU A 16 4.85 -17.80 13.75
CA LEU A 16 4.22 -19.07 14.05
C LEU A 16 2.87 -18.75 14.69
N SER A 17 1.78 -19.23 14.09
CA SER A 17 0.46 -19.08 14.68
C SER A 17 0.46 -19.67 16.08
N GLU A 18 -0.04 -18.89 17.04
CA GLU A 18 -0.58 -19.38 18.31
C GLU A 18 0.47 -19.90 19.31
N ASN A 19 1.30 -19.00 19.84
CA ASN A 19 1.94 -19.23 21.13
C ASN A 19 1.58 -18.08 22.11
N GLN A 20 0.49 -18.25 22.85
CA GLN A 20 -0.03 -17.24 23.79
C GLN A 20 0.92 -16.92 24.96
N GLN A 21 1.88 -17.80 25.25
CA GLN A 21 2.83 -17.63 26.35
C GLN A 21 3.88 -16.53 26.07
N THR A 22 4.26 -16.31 24.80
CA THR A 22 5.24 -15.28 24.42
C THR A 22 4.61 -13.88 24.44
N LYS A 23 3.31 -13.78 24.18
CA LYS A 23 2.54 -12.52 24.15
C LYS A 23 2.52 -11.81 25.51
N GLY A 24 2.41 -12.55 26.62
CA GLY A 24 2.39 -11.99 27.98
C GLY A 24 3.68 -11.29 28.41
N LYS A 25 4.85 -11.65 27.86
CA LYS A 25 6.13 -10.96 28.11
C LYS A 25 6.24 -9.67 27.28
N VAL A 26 5.71 -9.68 26.06
CA VAL A 26 5.72 -8.53 25.15
C VAL A 26 4.71 -7.45 25.58
N GLU A 27 3.62 -7.81 26.27
CA GLU A 27 2.59 -6.86 26.71
C GLU A 27 2.89 -6.13 28.03
N ARG A 28 3.74 -6.69 28.89
CA ARG A 28 4.07 -6.10 30.20
C ARG A 28 4.75 -4.72 30.13
N PRO A 29 5.70 -4.46 29.21
CA PRO A 29 6.26 -3.12 29.02
C PRO A 29 5.21 -2.09 28.59
N PHE A 30 4.23 -2.49 27.78
CA PHE A 30 3.14 -1.59 27.38
C PHE A 30 2.24 -1.20 28.55
N ARG A 31 2.09 -2.07 29.56
CA ARG A 31 1.39 -1.72 30.80
C ARG A 31 2.15 -0.62 31.55
N TYR A 32 3.46 -0.79 31.75
CA TYR A 32 4.29 0.21 32.43
C TYR A 32 4.25 1.56 31.73
N ILE A 33 4.46 1.60 30.41
CA ILE A 33 4.40 2.86 29.67
C ILE A 33 3.00 3.49 29.75
N ARG A 34 1.91 2.70 29.65
CA ARG A 34 0.56 3.25 29.79
C ARG A 34 0.27 3.79 31.19
N GLN A 35 0.75 3.13 32.23
CA GLN A 35 0.45 3.49 33.63
C GLN A 35 1.36 4.61 34.15
N ASP A 36 2.63 4.61 33.80
CA ASP A 36 3.60 5.56 34.37
C ASP A 36 3.87 6.77 33.47
N PHE A 37 3.82 6.59 32.14
CA PHE A 37 4.05 7.70 31.22
C PHE A 37 2.74 8.38 30.79
N PHE A 38 1.76 7.62 30.30
CA PHE A 38 0.54 8.24 29.72
C PHE A 38 -0.50 8.69 30.74
N LEU A 39 -0.53 8.08 31.93
CA LEU A 39 -1.57 8.37 32.92
C LEU A 39 -1.48 9.84 33.36
N ALA A 40 -2.60 10.56 33.24
CA ALA A 40 -2.77 11.97 33.61
C ALA A 40 -1.88 13.00 32.85
N ARG A 41 -1.23 12.62 31.74
CA ARG A 41 -0.50 13.58 30.90
C ARG A 41 -1.34 14.12 29.77
N SER A 42 -1.11 15.39 29.42
CA SER A 42 -1.64 16.04 28.23
C SER A 42 -0.48 16.59 27.40
N PHE A 43 -0.66 16.64 26.08
CA PHE A 43 0.34 17.11 25.14
C PHE A 43 -0.35 17.89 24.01
N ARG A 44 0.35 18.85 23.45
CA ARG A 44 -0.19 19.81 22.48
C ARG A 44 -0.18 19.24 21.06
N ASN A 45 0.85 18.46 20.73
CA ASN A 45 1.06 17.83 19.44
C ASN A 45 1.99 16.60 19.59
N LEU A 46 2.28 15.93 18.47
CA LEU A 46 3.14 14.74 18.47
C LEU A 46 4.59 15.05 18.88
N ASP A 47 5.11 16.22 18.53
CA ASP A 47 6.47 16.62 18.88
C ASP A 47 6.63 16.82 20.40
N ASP A 48 5.65 17.47 21.03
CA ASP A 48 5.57 17.64 22.49
C ASP A 48 5.46 16.28 23.19
N LEU A 49 4.63 15.37 22.67
CA LEU A 49 4.56 14.00 23.18
C LEU A 49 5.92 13.28 23.10
N ASN A 50 6.61 13.38 21.97
CA ASN A 50 7.92 12.76 21.77
C ASN A 50 9.00 13.35 22.70
N ALA A 51 8.96 14.66 22.93
CA ALA A 51 9.87 15.34 23.86
C ALA A 51 9.63 14.88 25.30
N GLN A 52 8.36 14.88 25.75
CA GLN A 52 7.98 14.40 27.08
C GLN A 52 8.37 12.92 27.30
N PHE A 53 8.20 12.09 26.26
CA PHE A 53 8.57 10.68 26.30
C PHE A 53 10.07 10.48 26.42
N THR A 54 10.85 11.23 25.63
CA THR A 54 12.31 11.22 25.70
C THR A 54 12.80 11.57 27.10
N GLN A 55 12.27 12.65 27.67
CA GLN A 55 12.62 13.08 29.03
C GLN A 55 12.29 11.99 30.06
N TRP A 56 11.07 11.46 30.05
CA TRP A 56 10.67 10.43 31.01
C TRP A 56 11.49 9.14 30.85
N ARG A 57 11.84 8.76 29.61
CA ARG A 57 12.69 7.60 29.35
C ARG A 57 14.05 7.76 30.03
N GLU A 58 14.67 8.92 29.86
CA GLU A 58 16.01 9.24 30.38
C GLU A 58 16.04 9.43 31.90
N THR A 59 15.00 10.04 32.49
CA THR A 59 15.01 10.36 33.93
C THR A 59 14.32 9.33 34.81
N VAL A 60 13.45 8.48 34.26
CA VAL A 60 12.63 7.53 35.04
C VAL A 60 12.79 6.10 34.54
N ALA A 61 12.55 5.85 33.24
CA ALA A 61 12.41 4.49 32.76
C ALA A 61 13.74 3.72 32.69
N ASN A 62 14.81 4.40 32.31
CA ASN A 62 16.15 3.84 32.13
C ASN A 62 17.01 3.77 33.41
N PRO A 63 17.01 4.79 34.30
CA PRO A 63 17.78 4.74 35.55
C PRO A 63 17.13 3.88 36.64
N ARG A 64 15.94 3.30 36.41
CA ARG A 64 15.28 2.42 37.40
C ARG A 64 15.96 1.07 37.54
N VAL A 65 15.88 0.51 38.74
CA VAL A 65 16.18 -0.90 38.99
C VAL A 65 15.04 -1.76 38.44
N HIS A 66 15.37 -2.68 37.54
CA HIS A 66 14.38 -3.52 36.89
C HIS A 66 14.04 -4.74 37.73
N ALA A 67 12.78 -4.87 38.16
CA ALA A 67 12.32 -5.89 39.12
C ALA A 67 12.64 -7.35 38.75
N ALA A 68 12.81 -7.69 37.46
CA ALA A 68 13.10 -9.07 37.06
C ALA A 68 14.60 -9.40 37.02
N THR A 69 15.46 -8.40 36.83
CA THR A 69 16.90 -8.58 36.68
C THR A 69 17.66 -8.03 37.88
N ASP A 70 17.00 -7.21 38.71
CA ASP A 70 17.55 -6.49 39.86
C ASP A 70 18.75 -5.60 39.51
N ARG A 71 18.76 -5.09 38.27
CA ARG A 71 19.82 -4.24 37.71
C ARG A 71 19.23 -2.96 37.16
N VAL A 72 20.02 -1.89 37.17
CA VAL A 72 19.70 -0.65 36.46
C VAL A 72 19.76 -0.90 34.95
N VAL A 73 18.73 -0.46 34.23
CA VAL A 73 18.60 -0.76 32.79
C VAL A 73 19.74 -0.12 31.98
N ASP A 74 20.11 1.13 32.29
CA ASP A 74 21.22 1.81 31.61
C ASP A 74 22.57 1.14 31.85
N GLU A 75 22.84 0.67 33.07
CA GLU A 75 24.09 -0.01 33.40
C GLU A 75 24.20 -1.34 32.67
N ALA A 76 23.14 -2.14 32.70
CA ALA A 76 23.09 -3.41 31.97
C ALA A 76 23.25 -3.20 30.45
N PHE A 77 22.60 -2.18 29.90
CA PHE A 77 22.74 -1.84 28.48
C PHE A 77 24.17 -1.38 28.13
N ALA A 78 24.81 -0.58 28.99
CA ALA A 78 26.18 -0.12 28.77
C ALA A 78 27.19 -1.27 28.71
N GLU A 79 27.02 -2.30 29.55
CA GLU A 79 27.84 -3.51 29.52
C GLU A 79 27.65 -4.32 28.24
N GLU A 80 26.39 -4.57 27.85
CA GLU A 80 26.06 -5.37 26.68
C GLU A 80 26.40 -4.67 25.35
N ARG A 81 26.50 -3.34 25.35
CA ARG A 81 26.70 -2.53 24.13
C ARG A 81 27.87 -2.97 23.27
N SER A 82 28.98 -3.40 23.89
CA SER A 82 30.18 -3.88 23.17
C SER A 82 29.98 -5.22 22.45
N THR A 83 28.97 -5.99 22.85
CA THR A 83 28.62 -7.29 22.27
C THR A 83 27.51 -7.21 21.23
N LEU A 84 26.88 -6.04 21.08
CA LEU A 84 25.82 -5.82 20.11
C LEU A 84 26.40 -5.64 18.70
N LYS A 85 25.65 -6.13 17.70
CA LYS A 85 26.00 -5.87 16.30
C LYS A 85 25.74 -4.40 15.97
N GLU A 86 26.62 -3.83 15.15
CA GLU A 86 26.39 -2.50 14.59
C GLU A 86 25.12 -2.46 13.74
N LEU A 87 24.47 -1.29 13.74
CA LEU A 87 23.38 -1.04 12.82
C LEU A 87 23.93 -1.06 11.38
N PRO A 88 23.24 -1.69 10.42
CA PRO A 88 23.61 -1.59 9.02
C PRO A 88 23.69 -0.14 8.56
N ALA A 89 24.67 0.17 7.71
CA ALA A 89 24.88 1.52 7.18
C ALA A 89 23.68 2.08 6.41
N LEU A 90 22.84 1.20 5.87
CA LEU A 90 21.59 1.56 5.21
C LEU A 90 20.41 1.24 6.14
N PRO A 91 19.55 2.23 6.45
CA PRO A 91 18.36 1.99 7.27
C PRO A 91 17.43 1.01 6.55
N TYR A 92 16.98 -0.01 7.27
CA TYR A 92 15.98 -0.94 6.75
C TYR A 92 14.63 -0.22 6.70
N SER A 93 14.14 0.09 5.50
CA SER A 93 12.76 0.52 5.33
C SER A 93 11.89 -0.73 5.51
N ALA A 94 11.17 -0.84 6.63
CA ALA A 94 10.20 -1.91 6.82
C ALA A 94 9.01 -1.65 5.90
N VAL A 95 9.15 -2.08 4.65
CA VAL A 95 8.14 -1.91 3.62
C VAL A 95 7.15 -3.05 3.73
N LEU A 96 5.92 -2.73 4.13
CA LEU A 96 4.82 -3.66 3.96
C LEU A 96 4.45 -3.69 2.48
N THR A 97 4.75 -4.81 1.81
CA THR A 97 4.27 -5.07 0.45
C THR A 97 2.90 -5.72 0.51
N ILE A 98 1.91 -5.08 -0.11
CA ILE A 98 0.53 -5.58 -0.21
C ILE A 98 0.07 -5.59 -1.65
N GLU A 99 -0.71 -6.59 -2.04
CA GLU A 99 -1.36 -6.59 -3.35
C GLU A 99 -2.64 -5.75 -3.31
N ARG A 100 -2.82 -4.89 -4.32
CA ARG A 100 -4.02 -4.05 -4.49
C ARG A 100 -4.55 -4.10 -5.90
N ARG A 101 -5.88 -4.16 -6.00
CA ARG A 101 -6.59 -4.14 -7.27
C ARG A 101 -6.75 -2.71 -7.78
N VAL A 102 -6.44 -2.50 -9.06
CA VAL A 102 -6.69 -1.26 -9.79
C VAL A 102 -8.19 -1.17 -10.10
N SER A 103 -8.79 -0.05 -9.71
CA SER A 103 -10.18 0.29 -10.05
C SER A 103 -10.35 0.56 -11.55
N HIS A 104 -11.60 0.63 -12.01
CA HIS A 104 -11.91 0.98 -13.40
C HIS A 104 -11.39 2.38 -13.79
N GLU A 105 -11.28 3.29 -12.83
CA GLU A 105 -10.76 4.65 -13.04
C GLU A 105 -9.22 4.74 -13.06
N GLY A 106 -8.51 3.61 -13.02
CA GLY A 106 -7.04 3.60 -12.99
C GLY A 106 -6.44 4.00 -11.64
N MET A 107 -7.16 3.73 -10.54
CA MET A 107 -6.74 4.10 -9.18
C MET A 107 -6.55 2.88 -8.28
N ILE A 108 -5.58 2.95 -7.36
CA ILE A 108 -5.40 2.02 -6.25
C ILE A 108 -5.72 2.70 -4.92
N SER A 109 -6.33 1.95 -3.99
CA SER A 109 -6.63 2.43 -2.63
C SER A 109 -5.57 1.95 -1.64
N VAL A 110 -4.99 2.89 -0.88
CA VAL A 110 -4.03 2.67 0.21
C VAL A 110 -4.44 3.56 1.38
N ASP A 111 -4.65 2.96 2.56
CA ASP A 111 -5.05 3.67 3.78
C ASP A 111 -6.26 4.62 3.63
N ARG A 112 -7.23 4.22 2.79
CA ARG A 112 -8.42 5.00 2.40
C ARG A 112 -8.12 6.25 1.55
N ASN A 113 -6.93 6.36 1.00
CA ASN A 113 -6.55 7.34 -0.01
C ASN A 113 -6.37 6.66 -1.37
N TYR A 114 -6.58 7.40 -2.46
CA TYR A 114 -6.54 6.86 -3.81
C TYR A 114 -5.39 7.45 -4.61
N TYR A 115 -4.61 6.59 -5.25
CA TYR A 115 -3.44 6.94 -6.04
C TYR A 115 -3.62 6.44 -7.46
N SER A 116 -3.40 7.32 -8.44
CA SER A 116 -3.47 6.93 -9.85
C SER A 116 -2.36 5.94 -10.20
N VAL A 117 -2.62 5.10 -11.18
CA VAL A 117 -1.69 4.16 -11.80
C VAL A 117 -1.59 4.50 -13.29
N PRO A 118 -0.44 4.33 -13.96
CA PRO A 118 -0.32 4.58 -15.40
C PRO A 118 -1.32 3.76 -16.24
N ASP A 119 -1.91 4.38 -17.25
CA ASP A 119 -2.85 3.72 -18.19
C ASP A 119 -2.19 2.57 -18.98
N THR A 120 -0.86 2.52 -19.02
CA THR A 120 -0.08 1.45 -19.68
C THR A 120 0.02 0.15 -18.87
N THR A 121 -0.51 0.14 -17.65
CA THR A 121 -0.49 -1.02 -16.77
C THR A 121 -1.28 -2.18 -17.36
N ARG A 122 -0.70 -3.38 -17.37
CA ARG A 122 -1.29 -4.56 -17.99
C ARG A 122 -2.13 -5.35 -16.99
N ARG A 123 -1.71 -5.40 -15.72
CA ARG A 123 -2.35 -6.14 -14.65
C ARG A 123 -3.41 -5.31 -13.94
N ARG A 124 -4.41 -6.00 -13.41
CA ARG A 124 -5.42 -5.41 -12.55
C ARG A 124 -5.09 -5.53 -11.06
N THR A 125 -4.08 -6.30 -10.70
CA THR A 125 -3.56 -6.42 -9.33
C THR A 125 -2.09 -6.08 -9.35
N LEU A 126 -1.68 -5.18 -8.47
CA LEU A 126 -0.32 -4.65 -8.38
C LEU A 126 0.21 -4.75 -6.96
N GLU A 127 1.52 -4.83 -6.84
CA GLU A 127 2.21 -4.77 -5.56
C GLU A 127 2.35 -3.32 -5.13
N VAL A 128 2.04 -3.04 -3.87
CA VAL A 128 2.12 -1.70 -3.28
C VAL A 128 2.99 -1.77 -2.05
N GLN A 129 4.00 -0.92 -2.04
CA GLN A 129 4.95 -0.75 -0.97
C GLN A 129 4.66 0.55 -0.24
N ASN A 130 4.26 0.47 1.03
CA ASN A 130 4.02 1.65 1.86
C ASN A 130 5.29 2.02 2.63
N HIS A 131 5.90 3.16 2.28
CA HIS A 131 7.04 3.75 2.97
C HIS A 131 6.58 4.93 3.83
N THR A 132 7.43 5.38 4.75
CA THR A 132 7.11 6.51 5.65
C THR A 132 6.80 7.81 4.90
N GLN A 133 7.42 8.03 3.74
CA GLN A 133 7.27 9.26 2.96
C GLN A 133 6.51 9.08 1.65
N ASP A 134 6.52 7.87 1.09
CA ASP A 134 5.94 7.59 -0.21
C ASP A 134 5.32 6.20 -0.32
N ILE A 135 4.47 6.04 -1.33
CA ILE A 135 3.87 4.79 -1.76
C ILE A 135 4.43 4.49 -3.13
N ARG A 136 4.99 3.29 -3.27
CA ARG A 136 5.53 2.79 -4.54
C ARG A 136 4.67 1.65 -5.04
N ILE A 137 4.42 1.64 -6.34
CA ILE A 137 3.54 0.68 -6.99
C ILE A 137 4.36 -0.08 -8.03
N PHE A 138 4.29 -1.40 -7.97
CA PHE A 138 5.07 -2.31 -8.79
C PHE A 138 4.16 -3.21 -9.64
N GLU A 139 4.60 -3.46 -10.86
CA GLU A 139 4.06 -4.48 -11.76
C GLU A 139 5.19 -5.45 -12.08
N ASP A 140 5.05 -6.74 -11.72
CA ASP A 140 6.06 -7.78 -11.98
C ASP A 140 7.46 -7.40 -11.47
N GLY A 141 7.52 -6.78 -10.28
CA GLY A 141 8.77 -6.34 -9.65
C GLY A 141 9.35 -5.02 -10.19
N ILE A 142 8.71 -4.40 -11.19
CA ILE A 142 9.15 -3.12 -11.78
C ILE A 142 8.33 -1.97 -11.18
N GLU A 143 9.00 -0.93 -10.68
CA GLU A 143 8.32 0.28 -10.18
C GLU A 143 7.67 1.02 -11.35
N ILE A 144 6.35 1.17 -11.31
CA ILE A 144 5.56 1.86 -12.35
C ILE A 144 4.99 3.19 -11.87
N ALA A 145 4.94 3.43 -10.55
CA ALA A 145 4.50 4.70 -9.98
C ALA A 145 5.02 4.92 -8.56
N ARG A 146 5.25 6.18 -8.22
CA ARG A 146 5.60 6.64 -6.87
C ARG A 146 4.80 7.88 -6.50
N HIS A 147 4.21 7.87 -5.31
CA HIS A 147 3.41 8.99 -4.79
C HIS A 147 3.83 9.33 -3.37
N PRO A 148 3.93 10.61 -2.96
CA PRO A 148 4.02 10.93 -1.55
C PRO A 148 2.75 10.52 -0.79
N VAL A 149 2.91 10.16 0.48
CA VAL A 149 1.78 9.80 1.36
C VAL A 149 0.87 11.01 1.54
N LEU A 150 -0.44 10.81 1.32
CA LEU A 150 -1.45 11.84 1.59
C LEU A 150 -1.84 11.83 3.07
N GLU A 151 -1.84 13.00 3.69
CA GLU A 151 -2.40 13.18 5.03
C GLU A 151 -3.94 13.15 5.01
N GLY A 152 -4.52 12.53 6.05
CA GLY A 152 -5.97 12.36 6.17
C GLY A 152 -6.51 11.15 5.41
N LYS A 153 -7.82 11.17 5.11
CA LYS A 153 -8.56 10.04 4.50
C LYS A 153 -9.40 10.53 3.32
N ASN A 154 -9.69 9.63 2.39
CA ASN A 154 -10.53 9.85 1.20
C ASN A 154 -9.97 10.93 0.25
N LYS A 155 -8.66 11.16 0.27
CA LYS A 155 -7.98 12.04 -0.66
C LYS A 155 -7.62 11.27 -1.93
N ARG A 156 -7.50 11.99 -3.05
CA ARG A 156 -7.13 11.44 -4.35
C ARG A 156 -5.92 12.18 -4.88
N ARG A 157 -4.88 11.45 -5.29
CA ARG A 157 -3.72 12.00 -6.00
C ARG A 157 -3.63 11.37 -7.38
N VAL A 158 -3.55 12.24 -8.38
CA VAL A 158 -3.35 11.83 -9.76
C VAL A 158 -2.06 12.43 -10.28
N ASP A 159 -1.17 11.56 -10.75
CA ASP A 159 0.01 11.99 -11.49
C ASP A 159 -0.40 12.32 -12.95
N PRO A 160 -0.11 13.52 -13.46
CA PRO A 160 -0.38 13.88 -14.84
C PRO A 160 0.23 12.91 -15.86
N LEU A 161 1.38 12.31 -15.57
CA LEU A 161 2.07 11.37 -16.47
C LEU A 161 1.36 10.02 -16.59
N HIS A 162 0.48 9.69 -15.65
CA HIS A 162 -0.25 8.42 -15.68
C HIS A 162 -1.32 8.39 -16.74
N ARG A 163 -1.83 9.57 -17.10
CA ARG A 163 -2.77 9.71 -18.20
C ARG A 163 -2.01 10.06 -19.44
N LYS A 164 -1.93 9.15 -20.39
CA LYS A 164 -1.62 9.59 -21.76
C LYS A 164 -2.79 10.48 -22.18
N ALA A 165 -2.50 11.64 -22.77
CA ALA A 165 -3.54 12.37 -23.50
C ALA A 165 -4.24 11.33 -24.38
N PRO A 166 -5.60 11.24 -24.33
CA PRO A 166 -6.30 10.33 -25.22
C PRO A 166 -5.72 10.58 -26.61
N PRO A 167 -5.35 9.53 -27.38
CA PRO A 167 -4.94 9.77 -28.77
C PRO A 167 -6.00 10.69 -29.35
N LYS A 168 -5.59 11.81 -29.99
CA LYS A 168 -6.52 12.70 -30.68
C LYS A 168 -7.47 11.76 -31.38
N ARG A 169 -8.75 11.75 -30.98
CA ARG A 169 -9.76 10.98 -31.69
C ARG A 169 -9.71 11.57 -33.08
N THR A 170 -8.96 10.96 -33.99
CA THR A 170 -9.31 11.01 -35.39
C THR A 170 -10.73 10.53 -35.35
N ALA A 171 -11.67 11.46 -35.56
CA ALA A 171 -13.06 11.10 -35.78
C ALA A 171 -12.98 9.88 -36.70
N PRO A 172 -13.66 8.75 -36.36
CA PRO A 172 -13.68 7.63 -37.28
C PRO A 172 -13.99 8.24 -38.63
N SER A 173 -13.13 8.02 -39.63
CA SER A 173 -13.50 8.42 -40.97
C SER A 173 -14.87 7.78 -41.13
N ARG A 174 -15.88 8.60 -41.40
CA ARG A 174 -17.17 8.09 -41.82
C ARG A 174 -16.91 7.48 -43.19
N ASN A 175 -16.26 6.32 -43.23
CA ASN A 175 -16.66 5.30 -44.18
C ASN A 175 -18.03 4.86 -43.68
N SER A 176 -19.04 5.63 -44.07
CA SER A 176 -20.39 5.13 -44.21
C SER A 176 -20.38 4.12 -45.36
N ASP A 177 -19.61 3.04 -45.20
CA ASP A 177 -19.83 1.80 -45.92
C ASP A 177 -20.97 1.07 -45.19
N ARG A 178 -22.11 1.77 -45.11
CA ARG A 178 -23.37 1.08 -45.01
C ARG A 178 -23.48 0.36 -46.33
N LEU A 179 -23.44 -0.96 -46.27
CA LEU A 179 -23.88 -1.87 -47.32
C LEU A 179 -25.34 -1.58 -47.68
N HIS A 180 -25.60 -0.44 -48.32
CA HIS A 180 -26.80 -0.21 -49.10
C HIS A 180 -26.53 -0.87 -50.45
N ARG A 181 -27.05 -2.07 -50.62
CA ARG A 181 -27.19 -2.63 -51.97
C ARG A 181 -28.06 -1.65 -52.77
N SER A 182 -27.73 -1.41 -54.05
CA SER A 182 -28.46 -0.46 -54.88
C SER A 182 -29.95 -0.80 -54.95
N LEU A 183 -30.81 0.19 -55.25
CA LEU A 183 -32.23 -0.10 -55.45
C LEU A 183 -32.46 -1.16 -56.55
N ASP A 184 -31.59 -1.21 -57.57
CA ASP A 184 -31.63 -2.25 -58.61
C ASP A 184 -31.53 -3.67 -58.05
N PHE A 185 -30.78 -3.85 -56.95
CA PHE A 185 -30.69 -5.13 -56.26
C PHE A 185 -32.04 -5.52 -55.63
N TYR A 186 -32.73 -4.57 -54.99
CA TYR A 186 -34.05 -4.82 -54.39
C TYR A 186 -35.14 -4.98 -55.44
N ASP A 187 -35.08 -4.24 -56.56
CA ASP A 187 -35.98 -4.39 -57.70
C ASP A 187 -35.85 -5.77 -58.36
N ALA A 188 -34.62 -6.28 -58.51
CA ALA A 188 -34.37 -7.62 -59.04
C ALA A 188 -34.92 -8.71 -58.12
N VAL A 189 -34.73 -8.58 -56.80
CA VAL A 189 -35.26 -9.52 -55.80
C VAL A 189 -36.80 -9.47 -55.76
N GLY A 190 -37.40 -8.29 -55.83
CA GLY A 190 -38.85 -8.10 -55.87
C GLY A 190 -39.49 -8.74 -57.10
N ARG A 191 -38.89 -8.57 -58.30
CA ARG A 191 -39.36 -9.19 -59.53
C ARG A 191 -39.30 -10.72 -59.47
N ARG A 192 -38.23 -11.29 -58.90
CA ARG A 192 -38.07 -12.74 -58.77
C ARG A 192 -39.08 -13.37 -57.80
N LEU A 193 -39.31 -12.72 -56.66
CA LEU A 193 -40.30 -13.18 -55.68
C LEU A 193 -41.74 -13.06 -56.20
N ALA A 194 -42.02 -12.09 -57.08
CA ALA A 194 -43.31 -11.95 -57.74
C ALA A 194 -43.57 -13.04 -58.80
N SER A 195 -42.53 -13.58 -59.43
CA SER A 195 -42.64 -14.66 -60.42
C SER A 195 -42.75 -16.07 -59.82
N GLU A 196 -42.45 -16.26 -58.53
CA GLU A 196 -42.38 -17.58 -57.88
C GLU A 196 -43.63 -17.93 -57.03
N ARG A 197 -44.78 -17.30 -57.26
CA ARG A 197 -46.04 -17.71 -56.61
C ARG A 197 -47.14 -18.12 -57.59
N VAL A 198 -47.41 -19.44 -57.53
CA VAL A 198 -48.58 -20.23 -57.94
C VAL A 198 -48.56 -20.79 -59.37
N PRO A 199 -48.56 -22.12 -59.50
CA PRO A 199 -49.80 -22.79 -59.88
C PRO A 199 -50.28 -23.77 -58.80
N ALA A 200 -51.57 -24.09 -58.94
CA ALA A 200 -52.46 -24.82 -58.04
C ALA A 200 -52.03 -26.27 -57.73
#